data_AF-A0A3D4WB47-F1
#
_entry.id   AF-A0A3D4WB47-F1
#
_cell.length_a   1.000
_cell.length_b   1.000
_cell.length_c   1.000
_cell.angle_alpha   90.00
_cell.angle_beta   90.00
_cell.angle_gamma   90.00
#
_symmetry.space_group_name_H-M   'P 1'
#
loop_
_entity.id
_entity.type
_entity.pdbx_description
1 polymer ?
#
loop_
_entity_poly.entity_id
_entity_poly.type
_entity_poly.pdbx_seq_one_letter_code
_entity_poly.pdbx_strand_id
1 'polypeptide(L)'
;MNFSNETEELYAKIELIHKDFRQKLTVSFPALTEQEKRLAVLLRLNFSSKEIASLMGISPKSAEIARYRLRKKLNLKQGESLTQFIHNL
;
A
#
# COMPACT_ATOMS: atom_id res chain seq x y z
N MET A 1 -24.28 -0.17 7.35
CA MET A 1 -23.11 -0.83 6.73
C MET A 1 -21.94 -0.70 7.70
N ASN A 2 -21.64 -1.76 8.45
CA ASN A 2 -20.65 -1.77 9.53
C ASN A 2 -19.29 -2.26 9.01
N PHE A 3 -18.82 -1.70 7.89
CA PHE A 3 -17.56 -2.15 7.25
C PHE A 3 -16.31 -1.86 8.09
N SER A 4 -16.40 -0.98 9.10
CA SER A 4 -15.23 -0.54 9.88
C SER A 4 -14.51 -1.69 10.60
N ASN A 5 -15.25 -2.61 11.23
CA ASN A 5 -14.67 -3.65 12.07
C ASN A 5 -14.00 -4.76 11.24
N GLU A 6 -14.63 -5.16 10.14
CA GLU A 6 -14.14 -6.22 9.26
C GLU A 6 -12.87 -5.78 8.52
N THR A 7 -12.79 -4.50 8.17
CA THR A 7 -11.61 -3.93 7.54
C THR A 7 -10.44 -3.86 8.52
N GLU A 8 -10.67 -3.47 9.78
CA GLU A 8 -9.63 -3.45 10.81
C GLU A 8 -9.06 -4.83 11.13
N GLU A 9 -9.90 -5.86 11.23
CA GLU A 9 -9.43 -7.24 11.46
C GLU A 9 -8.61 -7.77 10.27
N LEU A 10 -9.05 -7.47 9.05
CA LEU A 10 -8.32 -7.81 7.83
C LEU A 10 -6.96 -7.11 7.83
N TYR A 11 -6.92 -5.80 8.13
CA TYR A 11 -5.68 -5.05 8.23
C TYR A 11 -4.75 -5.64 9.29
N ALA A 12 -5.24 -5.95 10.48
CA ALA A 12 -4.43 -6.55 11.56
C ALA A 12 -3.80 -7.88 11.13
N LYS A 13 -4.56 -8.76 10.48
CA LYS A 13 -4.03 -10.02 9.92
C LYS A 13 -2.96 -9.77 8.85
N ILE A 14 -3.22 -8.82 7.95
CA ILE A 14 -2.28 -8.42 6.92
C ILE A 14 -0.99 -7.85 7.56
N GLU A 15 -1.08 -7.05 8.62
CA GLU A 15 0.09 -6.52 9.32
C GLU A 15 0.93 -7.61 9.96
N LEU A 16 0.29 -8.63 10.51
CA LEU A 16 0.94 -9.80 11.09
C LEU A 16 1.67 -10.63 10.01
N ILE A 17 1.00 -10.93 8.90
CA ILE A 17 1.57 -11.74 7.82
C ILE A 17 2.67 -10.99 7.07
N HIS A 18 2.50 -9.68 6.87
CA HIS A 18 3.43 -8.83 6.12
C HIS A 18 4.30 -7.94 7.02
N LYS A 19 4.51 -8.33 8.28
CA LYS A 19 5.31 -7.57 9.24
C LYS A 19 6.74 -7.35 8.71
N ASP A 20 7.34 -8.40 8.16
CA ASP A 20 8.69 -8.36 7.58
C ASP A 20 8.76 -7.41 6.38
N PHE A 21 7.76 -7.45 5.49
CA PHE A 21 7.69 -6.55 4.34
C PHE A 21 7.56 -5.08 4.78
N ARG A 22 6.74 -4.80 5.79
CA ARG A 22 6.56 -3.45 6.33
C ARG A 22 7.82 -2.95 7.03
N GLN A 23 8.53 -3.83 7.71
CA GLN A 23 9.85 -3.52 8.28
C GLN A 23 10.86 -3.23 7.17
N LYS A 24 10.94 -4.05 6.12
CA LYS A 24 11.78 -3.77 4.95
C LYS A 24 11.46 -2.42 4.32
N LEU A 25 10.18 -2.09 4.12
CA LEU A 25 9.78 -0.76 3.63
C LEU A 25 10.23 0.36 4.56
N THR A 26 10.15 0.17 5.87
CA THR A 26 10.56 1.20 6.84
C THR A 26 12.09 1.37 6.86
N VAL A 27 12.84 0.29 6.70
CA VAL A 27 14.32 0.32 6.67
C VAL A 27 14.84 0.83 5.33
N SER A 28 14.31 0.35 4.20
CA SER A 28 14.74 0.74 2.86
C SER A 28 14.19 2.11 2.44
N PHE A 29 12.99 2.48 2.91
CA PHE A 29 12.32 3.72 2.54
C PHE A 29 11.77 4.45 3.78
N PRO A 30 12.64 4.99 4.65
CA PRO A 30 12.24 5.68 5.87
C PRO A 30 11.41 6.96 5.61
N ALA A 31 11.46 7.50 4.38
CA ALA A 31 10.65 8.65 3.96
C ALA A 31 9.18 8.31 3.66
N LEU A 32 8.78 7.03 3.69
CA LEU A 32 7.39 6.62 3.51
C LEU A 32 6.57 6.90 4.77
N THR A 33 5.41 7.51 4.57
CA THR A 33 4.43 7.70 5.63
C THR A 33 3.69 6.39 5.91
N GLU A 34 3.04 6.28 7.07
CA GLU A 34 2.23 5.11 7.41
C GLU A 34 1.11 4.83 6.40
N GLN A 35 0.51 5.87 5.81
CA GLN A 35 -0.47 5.72 4.74
C GLN A 35 0.14 5.11 3.47
N GLU A 36 1.37 5.50 3.11
CA GLU A 36 2.07 4.97 1.94
C GLU A 36 2.52 3.52 2.16
N LYS A 37 2.94 3.18 3.38
CA LYS A 37 3.25 1.79 3.76
C LYS A 37 2.00 0.92 3.68
N ARG A 38 0.85 1.40 4.20
CA ARG A 38 -0.44 0.70 4.06
C ARG A 38 -0.80 0.49 2.59
N LEU A 39 -0.68 1.54 1.77
CA LEU A 39 -0.90 1.45 0.33
C LEU A 39 -0.02 0.38 -0.33
N ALA A 40 1.27 0.32 0.04
CA ALA A 40 2.20 -0.66 -0.51
C ALA A 40 1.83 -2.10 -0.11
N VAL A 41 1.36 -2.31 1.11
CA VAL A 41 0.90 -3.63 1.58
C VAL A 41 -0.38 -4.05 0.83
N LEU A 42 -1.34 -3.14 0.64
CA LEU A 42 -2.55 -3.42 -0.15
C LEU A 42 -2.22 -3.72 -1.62
N LEU A 43 -1.24 -3.01 -2.20
CA LEU A 43 -0.72 -3.30 -3.54
C LEU A 43 -0.10 -4.70 -3.63
N ARG A 44 0.62 -5.15 -2.60
CA ARG A 44 1.19 -6.50 -2.51
C ARG A 44 0.15 -7.60 -2.46
N LEU A 45 -1.05 -7.28 -1.98
CA LEU A 45 -2.20 -8.18 -1.94
C LEU A 45 -3.01 -8.17 -3.25
N ASN A 46 -2.49 -7.54 -4.31
CA ASN A 46 -3.13 -7.38 -5.61
C ASN A 46 -4.43 -6.57 -5.60
N PHE A 47 -4.68 -5.73 -4.59
CA PHE A 47 -5.85 -4.84 -4.63
C PHE A 47 -5.74 -3.77 -5.72
N SER A 48 -6.85 -3.53 -6.41
CA SER A 48 -7.00 -2.48 -7.42
C SER A 48 -7.04 -1.09 -6.77
N SER A 49 -6.80 -0.02 -7.55
CA SER A 49 -6.90 1.36 -7.04
C SER A 49 -8.28 1.66 -6.45
N LYS A 50 -9.33 1.03 -7.00
CA LYS A 50 -10.71 1.23 -6.56
C LYS A 50 -10.95 0.57 -5.20
N GLU A 51 -10.51 -0.68 -5.03
CA GLU A 51 -10.61 -1.38 -3.75
C GLU A 51 -9.78 -0.70 -2.67
N ILE A 52 -8.56 -0.29 -3.00
CA ILE A 52 -7.71 0.50 -2.09
C ILE A 52 -8.40 1.80 -1.68
N ALA A 53 -9.03 2.51 -2.62
CA ALA A 53 -9.75 3.74 -2.33
C ALA A 53 -10.90 3.49 -1.34
N SER A 54 -11.69 2.44 -1.57
CA SER A 54 -12.77 2.02 -0.66
C SER A 54 -12.23 1.59 0.71
N LEU A 55 -11.17 0.79 0.76
CA LEU A 55 -10.55 0.27 1.99
C LEU A 55 -9.86 1.37 2.81
N MET A 56 -9.35 2.41 2.17
CA MET A 56 -8.73 3.56 2.84
C MET A 56 -9.72 4.70 3.11
N GLY A 57 -10.98 4.59 2.65
CA GLY A 57 -11.98 5.64 2.78
C GLY A 57 -11.64 6.92 2.01
N ILE A 58 -10.87 6.81 0.92
CA ILE A 58 -10.44 7.94 0.08
C ILE A 58 -11.08 7.87 -1.31
N SER A 59 -10.99 8.97 -2.07
CA SER A 59 -11.44 8.95 -3.47
C SER A 59 -10.49 8.13 -4.35
N PRO A 60 -10.98 7.51 -5.46
CA PRO A 60 -10.12 6.81 -6.43
C PRO A 60 -8.99 7.71 -6.97
N LYS A 61 -9.28 8.99 -7.17
CA LYS A 61 -8.30 10.00 -7.60
C LYS A 61 -7.20 10.21 -6.56
N SER A 62 -7.56 10.22 -5.27
CA SER A 62 -6.59 10.27 -4.17
C SER A 62 -5.70 9.02 -4.15
N ALA A 63 -6.27 7.84 -4.41
CA ALA A 63 -5.51 6.58 -4.49
C ALA A 63 -4.50 6.58 -5.66
N GLU A 64 -4.88 7.13 -6.83
CA GLU A 64 -3.97 7.30 -7.96
C GLU A 64 -2.82 8.25 -7.64
N ILE A 65 -3.11 9.40 -7.03
CA ILE A 65 -2.08 10.35 -6.59
C ILE A 65 -1.14 9.69 -5.57
N ALA A 66 -1.69 8.92 -4.63
CA ALA A 66 -0.90 8.21 -3.64
C ALA A 66 0.01 7.14 -4.30
N ARG A 67 -0.48 6.40 -5.29
CA ARG A 67 0.35 5.47 -6.10
C ARG A 67 1.47 6.18 -6.83
N TYR A 68 1.19 7.34 -7.42
CA TYR A 68 2.20 8.13 -8.12
C TYR A 68 3.29 8.65 -7.15
N ARG A 69 2.89 9.14 -5.98
CA ARG A 69 3.83 9.58 -4.93
C ARG A 69 4.66 8.42 -4.41
N LEU A 70 4.02 7.28 -4.13
CA LEU A 70 4.70 6.06 -3.70
C LEU A 70 5.74 5.63 -4.74
N ARG A 71 5.37 5.61 -6.03
CA ARG A 71 6.32 5.31 -7.13
C ARG A 71 7.55 6.21 -7.10
N LYS A 72 7.36 7.52 -6.92
CA LYS A 72 8.48 8.48 -6.82
C LYS A 72 9.36 8.22 -5.59
N LYS A 73 8.75 7.93 -4.42
CA LYS A 73 9.50 7.65 -3.19
C LYS A 73 10.26 6.33 -3.22
N LEU A 74 9.73 5.35 -3.94
CA LEU A 74 10.41 4.08 -4.23
C LEU A 74 11.45 4.19 -5.35
N ASN A 75 11.63 5.39 -5.90
CA ASN A 75 12.60 5.72 -6.94
C ASN A 75 12.47 4.86 -8.22
N LEU A 76 11.24 4.47 -8.55
CA LEU A 76 10.92 3.62 -9.70
C LEU A 76 11.01 4.39 -11.02
N LYS A 77 11.78 3.85 -11.97
CA LYS A 77 11.96 4.42 -13.32
C LYS A 77 10.69 4.32 -14.14
N GLN A 78 10.51 5.19 -15.12
CA GLN A 78 9.38 5.14 -16.04
C GLN A 78 9.37 3.79 -16.79
N GLY A 79 8.23 3.09 -16.76
CA GLY A 79 8.10 1.72 -17.31
C GLY A 79 8.15 0.60 -16.27
N GLU A 80 8.72 0.83 -15.08
CA GLU A 80 8.71 -0.19 -14.02
C GLU A 80 7.30 -0.35 -13.41
N SER A 81 6.92 -1.59 -13.13
CA SER A 81 5.64 -1.91 -12.48
C SER A 81 5.78 -1.75 -10.96
N LEU A 82 5.03 -0.81 -10.38
CA LEU A 82 4.99 -0.58 -8.93
C LEU A 82 4.59 -1.84 -8.17
N THR A 83 3.60 -2.58 -8.68
CA THR A 83 3.12 -3.84 -8.10
C THR A 83 4.20 -4.90 -8.11
N GLN A 84 4.93 -5.04 -9.22
CA GLN A 84 5.99 -6.03 -9.35
C GLN A 84 7.19 -5.71 -8.45
N PHE A 85 7.55 -4.44 -8.33
CA PHE A 85 8.56 -4.00 -7.38
C PHE A 85 8.18 -4.32 -5.93
N ILE A 86 6.93 -4.05 -5.56
CA ILE A 86 6.39 -4.34 -4.24
C ILE A 86 6.36 -5.85 -3.96
N HIS A 87 6.09 -6.69 -4.97
CA HIS A 87 6.14 -8.15 -4.84
C HIS A 87 7.56 -8.67 -4.63
N ASN A 88 8.55 -8.04 -5.26
CA ASN A 88 9.95 -8.47 -5.23
C ASN A 88 10.73 -7.96 -4.00
N LEU A 89 10.12 -7.12 -3.15
CA LEU A 89 10.68 -6.67 -1.87
C LEU A 89 10.52 -7.73 -0.77
#